data_AF-A0A6C0B9N6-F1
#
_entry.id   AF-A0A6C0B9N6-F1
#
_cell.length_a   1.000
_cell.length_b   1.000
_cell.length_c   1.000
_cell.angle_alpha   90.00
_cell.angle_beta   90.00
_cell.angle_gamma   90.00
#
_symmetry.space_group_name_H-M   'P 1'
#
loop_
_entity.id
_entity.type
_entity.pdbx_description
1 polymer ?
#
loop_
_entity_poly.entity_id
_entity_poly.type
_entity_poly.pdbx_seq_one_letter_code
_entity_poly.pdbx_strand_id
1 'polypeptide(L)'
;MSTENAETVFLRALEKYSNHTITSEIIQCKSNLASFLRSEYTFDSTQGLTCVVSDPGEEFDDIMMLHGVYSTIGNVFVIISGGLLTPQERLDYLIRVNPRFQGASFADPFPTPSGTIQFIPDGEFVPKKIKRFVNCGPCSRVTLDSIMFEENAVIITVGANEDGTLSTGINQKQTLGNKLVVEEGVWNRMIERGRKANARIKNMSVDVTRHVLFPNPLKTQCPEFMRTPELLNAMFKTAAMFIISRPPIEYGYRANDGNSEVGIQLYSLFDKTTVDYQMGLIKLQEYVDIGLQKGLEPKYYESAAIPLMITHCMGGRYKEGVFGFSPADKDAKENMSCLTQESSIKVLNYIKTLDELTPAYDPLAYLEAFI
;
A
#
# COMPACT_ATOMS: atom_id res chain seq x y z
N MET A 1 9.66 1.76 -38.44
CA MET A 1 9.38 1.47 -37.02
C MET A 1 7.93 1.03 -36.93
N SER A 2 7.65 -0.09 -36.29
CA SER A 2 6.27 -0.53 -36.01
C SER A 2 5.60 0.54 -35.14
N THR A 3 4.57 1.21 -35.63
CA THR A 3 3.75 2.10 -34.81
C THR A 3 2.80 1.23 -34.00
N GLU A 4 3.12 1.00 -32.73
CA GLU A 4 2.17 0.35 -31.83
C GLU A 4 0.94 1.25 -31.64
N ASN A 5 -0.24 0.67 -31.84
CA ASN A 5 -1.52 1.35 -31.68
C ASN A 5 -2.01 1.22 -30.24
N ALA A 6 -2.45 2.33 -29.63
CA ALA A 6 -2.92 2.40 -28.24
C ALA A 6 -4.06 1.41 -27.92
N GLU A 7 -5.01 1.17 -28.85
CA GLU A 7 -6.07 0.19 -28.63
C GLU A 7 -5.51 -1.23 -28.57
N THR A 8 -4.52 -1.56 -29.40
CA THR A 8 -3.85 -2.87 -29.33
C THR A 8 -3.07 -3.05 -28.03
N VAL A 9 -2.39 -1.99 -27.56
CA VAL A 9 -1.72 -1.98 -26.25
C VAL A 9 -2.73 -2.18 -25.12
N PHE A 10 -3.85 -1.46 -25.16
CA PHE A 10 -4.89 -1.56 -24.15
C PHE A 10 -5.55 -2.95 -24.12
N LEU A 11 -5.84 -3.54 -25.28
CA LEU A 11 -6.41 -4.89 -25.34
C LEU A 11 -5.46 -5.96 -24.80
N ARG A 12 -4.14 -5.84 -25.05
CA ARG A 12 -3.13 -6.71 -24.44
C ARG A 12 -3.08 -6.55 -22.92
N ALA A 13 -3.15 -5.32 -22.43
CA ALA A 13 -3.22 -5.07 -20.99
C ALA A 13 -4.48 -5.69 -20.38
N LEU A 14 -5.65 -5.54 -21.02
CA LEU A 14 -6.88 -6.20 -20.57
C LEU A 14 -6.75 -7.73 -20.57
N GLU A 15 -6.19 -8.34 -21.61
CA GLU A 15 -5.97 -9.80 -21.64
C GLU A 15 -5.05 -10.27 -20.51
N LYS A 16 -3.97 -9.51 -20.24
CA LYS A 16 -3.00 -9.82 -19.18
C LYS A 16 -3.62 -9.70 -17.79
N TYR A 17 -4.32 -8.60 -17.52
CA TYR A 17 -4.76 -8.23 -16.17
C TYR A 17 -6.22 -8.57 -15.87
N SER A 18 -7.05 -8.96 -16.84
CA SER A 18 -8.44 -9.34 -16.54
C SER A 18 -8.60 -10.81 -16.16
N ASN A 19 -7.63 -11.66 -16.54
CA ASN A 19 -7.66 -13.10 -16.30
C ASN A 19 -7.09 -13.44 -14.91
N HIS A 20 -7.79 -13.01 -13.86
CA HIS A 20 -7.43 -13.37 -12.49
C HIS A 20 -8.20 -14.61 -12.02
N THR A 21 -7.44 -15.64 -11.61
CA THR A 21 -8.03 -16.83 -11.00
C THR A 21 -8.27 -16.56 -9.51
N ILE A 22 -9.53 -16.53 -9.09
CA ILE A 22 -9.86 -16.48 -7.65
C ILE A 22 -9.40 -17.80 -7.02
N THR A 23 -8.32 -17.74 -6.24
CA THR A 23 -7.77 -18.89 -5.52
C THR A 23 -8.43 -19.08 -4.15
N SER A 24 -8.30 -20.26 -3.55
CA SER A 24 -8.75 -20.52 -2.18
C SER A 24 -8.06 -19.60 -1.17
N GLU A 25 -6.81 -19.21 -1.44
CA GLU A 25 -6.06 -18.28 -0.59
C GLU A 25 -6.65 -16.88 -0.63
N ILE A 26 -6.99 -16.36 -1.82
CA ILE A 26 -7.67 -15.06 -1.96
C ILE A 26 -9.02 -15.07 -1.22
N ILE A 27 -9.80 -16.15 -1.37
CA ILE A 27 -11.09 -16.31 -0.67
C ILE A 27 -10.88 -16.28 0.85
N GLN A 28 -9.88 -17.01 1.35
CA GLN A 28 -9.57 -17.02 2.78
C GLN A 28 -9.13 -15.64 3.28
N CYS A 29 -8.27 -14.93 2.56
CA CYS A 29 -7.85 -13.58 2.92
C CYS A 29 -9.03 -12.59 2.92
N LYS A 30 -9.96 -12.68 1.96
CA LYS A 30 -11.20 -11.88 1.97
C LYS A 30 -12.05 -12.16 3.22
N SER A 31 -12.19 -13.44 3.60
CA SER A 31 -12.88 -13.81 4.83
C SER A 31 -12.18 -13.25 6.08
N ASN A 32 -10.85 -13.38 6.15
CA ASN A 32 -10.05 -12.87 7.26
C ASN A 32 -10.16 -11.34 7.39
N LEU A 33 -10.11 -10.60 6.27
CA LEU A 33 -10.33 -9.16 6.28
C LEU A 33 -11.73 -8.82 6.80
N ALA A 34 -12.75 -9.52 6.35
CA ALA A 34 -14.12 -9.28 6.82
C ALA A 34 -14.26 -9.53 8.33
N SER A 35 -13.64 -10.59 8.86
CA SER A 35 -13.61 -10.88 10.30
C SER A 35 -12.77 -9.87 11.09
N PHE A 36 -11.67 -9.38 10.53
CA PHE A 36 -10.88 -8.28 11.10
C PHE A 36 -11.70 -7.00 11.24
N LEU A 37 -12.42 -6.61 10.18
CA LEU A 37 -13.29 -5.44 10.19
C LEU A 37 -14.48 -5.59 11.15
N ARG A 38 -14.90 -6.80 11.48
CA ARG A 38 -15.94 -7.05 12.49
C ARG A 38 -15.39 -7.22 13.91
N SER A 39 -14.09 -7.02 14.11
CA SER A 39 -13.39 -7.23 15.38
C SER A 39 -13.60 -8.64 15.96
N GLU A 40 -13.66 -9.66 15.10
CA GLU A 40 -13.85 -11.06 15.49
C GLU A 40 -12.55 -11.73 15.94
N TYR A 41 -11.40 -11.08 15.72
CA TYR A 41 -10.09 -11.56 16.17
C TYR A 41 -9.70 -10.96 17.51
N THR A 42 -9.08 -11.77 18.36
CA THR A 42 -8.38 -11.33 19.57
C THR A 42 -6.88 -11.44 19.34
N PHE A 43 -6.19 -10.30 19.36
CA PHE A 43 -4.73 -10.25 19.25
C PHE A 43 -4.11 -10.23 20.65
N ASP A 44 -3.20 -11.17 20.93
CA ASP A 44 -2.60 -11.33 22.26
C ASP A 44 -1.06 -11.34 22.21
N SER A 45 -0.47 -10.29 22.77
CA SER A 45 0.98 -10.07 22.92
C SER A 45 1.47 -10.30 24.36
N THR A 46 0.70 -10.98 25.21
CA THR A 46 1.13 -11.31 26.58
C THR A 46 2.19 -12.40 26.62
N GLN A 47 2.23 -13.29 25.62
CA GLN A 47 3.21 -14.38 25.48
C GLN A 47 4.53 -13.94 24.82
N GLY A 48 4.71 -12.65 24.57
CA GLY A 48 5.90 -12.10 23.95
C GLY A 48 5.60 -10.83 23.16
N LEU A 49 6.60 -9.95 23.07
CA LEU A 49 6.43 -8.62 22.51
C LEU A 49 6.15 -8.68 20.99
N THR A 50 5.08 -8.01 20.57
CA THR A 50 4.80 -7.76 19.16
C THR A 50 5.42 -6.43 18.75
N CYS A 51 6.05 -6.39 17.58
CA CYS A 51 6.58 -5.18 16.96
C CYS A 51 6.10 -5.09 15.52
N VAL A 52 5.59 -3.93 15.12
CA VAL A 52 5.17 -3.66 13.74
C VAL A 52 5.94 -2.47 13.20
N VAL A 53 6.23 -2.49 11.91
CA VAL A 53 6.72 -1.32 11.17
C VAL A 53 5.57 -0.81 10.31
N SER A 54 5.26 0.48 10.36
CA SER A 54 4.19 1.11 9.57
C SER A 54 4.64 2.47 9.08
N ASP A 55 4.10 2.93 7.96
CA ASP A 55 4.38 4.24 7.41
C ASP A 55 3.10 5.04 7.16
N PRO A 56 2.33 5.35 8.23
CA PRO A 56 1.03 5.99 8.10
C PRO A 56 1.14 7.30 7.33
N GLY A 57 0.22 7.47 6.39
CA GLY A 57 0.24 8.55 5.40
C GLY A 57 0.50 8.06 3.98
N GLU A 58 1.19 6.93 3.81
CA GLU A 58 1.51 6.39 2.48
C GLU A 58 0.35 5.60 1.89
N GLU A 59 -0.28 4.69 2.64
CA GLU A 59 -1.48 3.97 2.22
C GLU A 59 -2.53 3.96 3.36
N PHE A 60 -3.77 3.60 3.03
CA PHE A 60 -4.86 3.58 4.01
C PHE A 60 -4.81 2.33 4.90
N ASP A 61 -4.25 1.24 4.39
CA ASP A 61 -4.13 -0.03 5.06
C ASP A 61 -3.18 0.02 6.27
N ASP A 62 -2.14 0.86 6.25
CA ASP A 62 -1.34 1.24 7.43
C ASP A 62 -2.22 1.63 8.63
N ILE A 63 -3.18 2.55 8.39
CA ILE A 63 -4.05 3.09 9.43
C ILE A 63 -4.99 2.00 9.96
N MET A 64 -5.42 1.11 9.07
CA MET A 64 -6.27 -0.02 9.41
C MET A 64 -5.51 -1.12 10.13
N MET A 65 -4.24 -1.36 9.82
CA MET A 65 -3.39 -2.26 10.60
C MET A 65 -3.25 -1.72 12.03
N LEU A 66 -3.02 -0.42 12.18
CA LEU A 66 -2.94 0.24 13.49
C LEU A 66 -4.26 0.20 14.28
N HIS A 67 -5.41 0.01 13.62
CA HIS A 67 -6.66 -0.32 14.31
C HIS A 67 -6.57 -1.67 15.04
N GLY A 68 -6.00 -2.70 14.41
CA GLY A 68 -5.77 -4.00 15.05
C GLY A 68 -4.72 -3.93 16.16
N VAL A 69 -3.66 -3.13 15.96
CA VAL A 69 -2.66 -2.88 17.00
C VAL A 69 -3.28 -2.22 18.23
N TYR A 70 -4.18 -1.24 18.05
CA TYR A 70 -4.87 -0.55 19.14
C TYR A 70 -5.71 -1.50 20.01
N SER A 71 -6.29 -2.55 19.43
CA SER A 71 -7.11 -3.54 20.16
C SER A 71 -6.31 -4.71 20.74
N THR A 72 -4.98 -4.72 20.59
CA THR A 72 -4.14 -5.84 21.03
C THR A 72 -3.99 -5.88 22.54
N ILE A 73 -4.14 -7.07 23.10
CA ILE A 73 -3.90 -7.34 24.51
C ILE A 73 -2.40 -7.38 24.76
N GLY A 74 -1.93 -6.62 25.75
CA GLY A 74 -0.52 -6.54 26.13
C GLY A 74 0.24 -5.39 25.46
N ASN A 75 1.57 -5.52 25.42
CA ASN A 75 2.43 -4.43 24.96
C ASN A 75 2.84 -4.65 23.50
N VAL A 76 2.77 -3.59 22.71
CA VAL A 76 3.17 -3.57 21.30
C VAL A 76 4.16 -2.44 21.04
N PHE A 77 5.16 -2.69 20.21
CA PHE A 77 6.02 -1.65 19.65
C PHE A 77 5.56 -1.30 18.24
N VAL A 78 5.42 -0.01 17.95
CA VAL A 78 5.13 0.49 16.60
C VAL A 78 6.30 1.34 16.15
N ILE A 79 7.08 0.82 15.21
CA ILE A 79 8.11 1.59 14.53
C ILE A 79 7.43 2.44 13.46
N ILE A 80 7.50 3.76 13.62
CA ILE A 80 6.98 4.72 12.64
C ILE A 80 8.09 5.01 11.64
N SER A 81 7.92 4.51 10.43
CA SER A 81 8.88 4.58 9.33
C SER A 81 9.22 6.01 8.93
N GLY A 82 10.46 6.23 8.49
CA GLY A 82 10.85 7.47 7.82
C GLY A 82 10.55 7.45 6.31
N GLY A 83 11.39 8.15 5.53
CA GLY A 83 11.30 8.19 4.07
C GLY A 83 11.08 9.61 3.56
N LEU A 84 10.07 9.83 2.71
CA LEU A 84 9.78 11.18 2.20
C LEU A 84 9.27 12.14 3.29
N LEU A 85 8.69 11.57 4.34
CA LEU A 85 8.24 12.22 5.57
C LEU A 85 9.09 11.71 6.73
N THR A 86 9.28 12.57 7.73
CA THR A 86 9.88 12.21 9.02
C THR A 86 8.92 11.34 9.83
N PRO A 87 9.43 10.52 10.77
CA PRO A 87 8.58 9.76 11.68
C PRO A 87 7.56 10.63 12.44
N GLN A 88 7.95 11.86 12.82
CA GLN A 88 7.05 12.78 13.51
C GLN A 88 5.89 13.23 12.61
N GLU A 89 6.16 13.62 11.36
CA GLU A 89 5.10 14.01 10.41
C GLU A 89 4.09 12.86 10.18
N ARG A 90 4.57 11.62 10.17
CA ARG A 90 3.70 10.42 10.04
C ARG A 90 2.89 10.14 11.31
N LEU A 91 3.48 10.30 12.49
CA LEU A 91 2.74 10.18 13.74
C LEU A 91 1.67 11.27 13.86
N ASP A 92 1.99 12.51 13.51
CA ASP A 92 1.05 13.63 13.47
C ASP A 92 -0.09 13.37 12.47
N TYR A 93 0.23 12.80 11.30
CA TYR A 93 -0.77 12.35 10.34
C TYR A 93 -1.71 11.31 10.94
N LEU A 94 -1.18 10.27 11.59
CA LEU A 94 -1.97 9.22 12.25
C LEU A 94 -2.94 9.80 13.28
N ILE A 95 -2.45 10.69 14.14
CA ILE A 95 -3.26 11.34 15.19
C ILE A 95 -4.39 12.15 14.55
N ARG A 96 -4.08 12.90 13.49
CA ARG A 96 -5.06 13.73 12.77
C ARG A 96 -6.16 12.89 12.14
N VAL A 97 -5.82 11.79 11.47
CA VAL A 97 -6.81 10.96 10.75
C VAL A 97 -7.52 9.97 11.67
N ASN A 98 -6.90 9.57 12.77
CA ASN A 98 -7.48 8.63 13.74
C ASN A 98 -7.31 9.19 15.17
N PRO A 99 -8.26 10.03 15.63
CA PRO A 99 -8.18 10.70 16.93
C PRO A 99 -8.08 9.78 18.16
N ARG A 100 -8.28 8.46 17.99
CA ARG A 100 -8.01 7.48 19.06
C ARG A 100 -6.55 7.46 19.50
N PHE A 101 -5.63 7.97 18.68
CA PHE A 101 -4.23 8.13 19.01
C PHE A 101 -3.89 9.52 19.56
N GLN A 102 -4.88 10.36 19.90
CA GLN A 102 -4.64 11.67 20.50
C GLN A 102 -3.79 11.55 21.77
N GLY A 103 -2.66 12.25 21.80
CA GLY A 103 -1.68 12.19 22.89
C GLY A 103 -0.59 11.13 22.71
N ALA A 104 -0.60 10.36 21.62
CA ALA A 104 0.53 9.51 21.25
C ALA A 104 1.79 10.35 21.03
N SER A 105 2.92 9.84 21.51
CA SER A 105 4.23 10.44 21.33
C SER A 105 5.30 9.35 21.26
N PHE A 106 6.52 9.71 20.88
CA PHE A 106 7.66 8.80 20.95
C PHE A 106 8.27 8.69 22.36
N ALA A 107 7.96 9.64 23.25
CA ALA A 107 8.58 9.72 24.58
C ALA A 107 7.97 8.71 25.56
N ASP A 108 6.65 8.56 25.51
CA ASP A 108 5.88 7.82 26.52
C ASP A 108 5.06 6.68 25.89
N PRO A 109 4.93 5.52 26.58
CA PRO A 109 4.00 4.48 26.18
C PRO A 109 2.56 5.04 26.11
N PHE A 110 1.92 4.84 24.98
CA PHE A 110 0.55 5.24 24.73
C PHE A 110 -0.42 4.16 25.28
N PRO A 111 -1.34 4.49 26.20
CA PRO A 111 -2.27 3.52 26.76
C PRO A 111 -3.34 3.12 25.74
N THR A 112 -3.64 1.82 25.67
CA THR A 112 -4.76 1.27 24.91
C THR A 112 -5.78 0.61 25.86
N PRO A 113 -7.00 0.26 25.40
CA PRO A 113 -7.98 -0.40 26.24
C PRO A 113 -7.52 -1.72 26.87
N SER A 114 -6.47 -2.36 26.33
CA SER A 114 -6.01 -3.68 26.74
C SER A 114 -4.49 -3.80 26.89
N GLY A 115 -3.77 -2.67 26.94
CA GLY A 115 -2.32 -2.68 27.02
C GLY A 115 -1.67 -1.33 26.73
N THR A 116 -0.51 -1.37 26.08
CA THR A 116 0.24 -0.15 25.69
C THR A 116 0.88 -0.29 24.32
N ILE A 117 1.01 0.84 23.63
CA ILE A 117 1.80 0.98 22.41
C ILE A 117 2.98 1.88 22.72
N GLN A 118 4.21 1.38 22.52
CA GLN A 118 5.38 2.25 22.45
C GLN A 118 5.64 2.60 20.99
N PHE A 119 5.48 3.88 20.64
CA PHE A 119 5.94 4.37 19.35
C PHE A 119 7.45 4.56 19.38
N ILE A 120 8.12 4.12 18.33
CA ILE A 120 9.57 4.23 18.15
C ILE A 120 9.79 4.92 16.81
N PRO A 121 10.49 6.06 16.75
CA PRO A 121 10.77 6.68 15.47
C PRO A 121 11.85 5.87 14.75
N ASP A 122 11.68 5.70 13.44
CA ASP A 122 12.71 5.09 12.61
C ASP A 122 14.05 5.85 12.70
N GLY A 123 15.15 5.10 12.78
CA GLY A 123 16.48 5.59 13.13
C GLY A 123 16.88 5.31 14.58
N GLU A 124 15.94 4.89 15.44
CA GLU A 124 16.20 4.56 16.84
C GLU A 124 16.32 3.06 17.12
N PHE A 125 16.85 2.74 18.30
CA PHE A 125 17.07 1.39 18.80
C PHE A 125 15.79 0.76 19.37
N VAL A 126 15.52 -0.50 19.02
CA VAL A 126 14.42 -1.29 19.58
C VAL A 126 14.87 -1.99 20.87
N PRO A 127 14.38 -1.60 22.06
CA PRO A 127 15.03 -1.91 23.34
C PRO A 127 14.81 -3.35 23.86
N LYS A 128 14.02 -4.18 23.16
CA LYS A 128 13.58 -5.49 23.66
C LYS A 128 13.61 -6.54 22.56
N LYS A 129 13.73 -7.80 22.96
CA LYS A 129 13.58 -8.94 22.05
C LYS A 129 12.12 -9.04 21.60
N ILE A 130 11.94 -9.41 20.34
CA ILE A 130 10.65 -9.44 19.66
C ILE A 130 10.22 -10.88 19.44
N LYS A 131 8.98 -11.20 19.83
CA LYS A 131 8.35 -12.50 19.58
C LYS A 131 7.60 -12.51 18.25
N ARG A 132 6.98 -11.39 17.87
CA ARG A 132 6.26 -11.24 16.60
C ARG A 132 6.69 -9.95 15.92
N PHE A 133 7.18 -10.05 14.70
CA PHE A 133 7.57 -8.90 13.90
C PHE A 133 6.78 -8.86 12.61
N VAL A 134 6.14 -7.72 12.33
CA VAL A 134 5.35 -7.49 11.12
C VAL A 134 5.95 -6.32 10.36
N ASN A 135 6.43 -6.57 9.15
CA ASN A 135 6.97 -5.54 8.28
C ASN A 135 5.93 -5.05 7.28
N CYS A 136 5.43 -3.85 7.50
CA CYS A 136 4.51 -3.15 6.62
C CYS A 136 5.07 -1.83 6.09
N GLY A 137 6.32 -1.46 6.40
CA GLY A 137 6.88 -0.18 5.97
C GLY A 137 8.40 -0.17 5.84
N PRO A 138 8.98 0.82 5.15
CA PRO A 138 10.43 0.94 5.01
C PRO A 138 11.07 1.28 6.35
N CYS A 139 12.27 0.75 6.61
CA CYS A 139 12.94 0.97 7.88
C CYS A 139 14.43 1.26 7.67
N SER A 140 15.00 2.13 8.49
CA SER A 140 16.40 2.47 8.45
C SER A 140 17.25 1.26 8.83
N ARG A 141 18.48 1.24 8.33
CA ARG A 141 19.45 0.22 8.72
C ARG A 141 19.69 0.18 10.23
N VAL A 142 19.72 1.35 10.88
CA VAL A 142 19.97 1.46 12.33
C VAL A 142 18.89 0.73 13.11
N THR A 143 17.62 1.00 12.81
CA THR A 143 16.50 0.34 13.47
C THR A 143 16.47 -1.15 13.14
N LEU A 144 16.61 -1.54 11.87
CA LEU A 144 16.64 -2.96 11.47
C LEU A 144 17.75 -3.75 12.17
N ASP A 145 18.96 -3.17 12.28
CA ASP A 145 20.11 -3.79 12.94
C ASP A 145 19.96 -3.89 14.46
N SER A 146 19.09 -3.08 15.07
CA SER A 146 18.76 -3.17 16.50
C SER A 146 17.79 -4.28 16.86
N ILE A 147 16.99 -4.77 15.91
CA ILE A 147 15.95 -5.76 16.19
C ILE A 147 16.59 -7.10 16.56
N MET A 148 16.26 -7.56 17.77
CA MET A 148 16.62 -8.87 18.29
C MET A 148 15.38 -9.74 18.42
N PHE A 149 15.49 -11.02 18.10
CA PHE A 149 14.36 -11.96 18.16
C PHE A 149 14.44 -12.87 19.38
N GLU A 150 13.27 -13.20 19.92
CA GLU A 150 13.11 -14.33 20.84
C GLU A 150 13.20 -15.66 20.08
N GLU A 151 13.43 -16.76 20.81
CA GLU A 151 13.40 -18.09 20.21
C GLU A 151 11.99 -18.40 19.68
N ASN A 152 11.91 -19.05 18.52
CA ASN A 152 10.65 -19.40 17.86
C ASN A 152 9.77 -18.16 17.60
N ALA A 153 10.38 -17.01 17.27
CA ALA A 153 9.65 -15.81 16.88
C ALA A 153 8.86 -16.02 15.59
N VAL A 154 7.92 -15.13 15.30
CA VAL A 154 7.19 -15.06 14.02
C VAL A 154 7.58 -13.78 13.31
N ILE A 155 7.93 -13.88 12.04
CA ILE A 155 8.31 -12.77 11.18
C ILE A 155 7.39 -12.79 9.96
N ILE A 156 6.54 -11.78 9.85
CA ILE A 156 5.68 -11.57 8.68
C ILE A 156 6.23 -10.40 7.87
N THR A 157 6.37 -10.60 6.57
CA THR A 157 6.78 -9.56 5.63
C THR A 157 5.76 -9.43 4.51
N VAL A 158 5.61 -8.23 3.94
CA VAL A 158 4.78 -7.99 2.76
C VAL A 158 5.67 -7.73 1.56
N GLY A 159 5.47 -8.52 0.50
CA GLY A 159 6.16 -8.33 -0.76
C GLY A 159 7.64 -8.71 -0.77
N ALA A 160 8.15 -9.48 0.19
CA ALA A 160 9.43 -10.18 0.07
C ALA A 160 9.31 -11.39 -0.91
N ASN A 161 10.34 -12.23 -1.00
CA ASN A 161 10.23 -13.60 -1.52
C ASN A 161 9.70 -14.54 -0.41
N GLU A 162 9.25 -15.75 -0.74
CA GLU A 162 8.81 -16.76 0.25
C GLU A 162 9.87 -17.06 1.33
N ASP A 163 11.15 -16.97 0.96
CA ASP A 163 12.27 -17.14 1.89
C ASP A 163 12.60 -15.87 2.70
N GLY A 164 11.88 -14.77 2.49
CA GLY A 164 12.08 -13.47 3.14
C GLY A 164 13.18 -12.61 2.50
N THR A 165 13.85 -13.10 1.44
CA THR A 165 14.84 -12.28 0.73
C THR A 165 14.16 -11.16 -0.05
N LEU A 166 14.94 -10.12 -0.38
CA LEU A 166 14.52 -9.06 -1.29
C LEU A 166 14.00 -9.68 -2.59
N SER A 167 12.67 -9.68 -2.77
CA SER A 167 12.08 -9.74 -4.09
C SER A 167 12.05 -8.32 -4.68
N THR A 168 11.47 -8.17 -5.86
CA THR A 168 10.95 -6.89 -6.34
C THR A 168 9.79 -6.38 -5.47
N GLY A 169 9.98 -6.25 -4.14
CA GLY A 169 8.98 -5.95 -3.10
C GLY A 169 8.81 -4.49 -2.73
N ILE A 170 7.62 -4.06 -2.29
CA ILE A 170 7.28 -2.63 -2.05
C ILE A 170 7.83 -2.18 -0.69
N ASN A 171 7.70 -3.03 0.33
CA ASN A 171 7.96 -2.71 1.75
C ASN A 171 9.35 -3.14 2.23
N GLN A 172 10.31 -3.35 1.31
CA GLN A 172 11.70 -3.69 1.63
C GLN A 172 12.71 -2.64 1.15
N LYS A 173 12.24 -1.40 0.97
CA LYS A 173 13.12 -0.23 0.87
C LYS A 173 13.65 0.13 2.27
N GLN A 174 14.70 0.93 2.32
CA GLN A 174 15.18 1.53 3.56
C GLN A 174 14.97 3.03 3.53
N THR A 175 15.01 3.62 4.71
CA THR A 175 15.00 5.07 4.91
C THR A 175 16.44 5.55 5.13
N LEU A 176 16.82 6.63 4.45
CA LEU A 176 18.10 7.29 4.64
C LEU A 176 17.89 8.81 4.60
N GLY A 177 17.74 9.40 5.78
CA GLY A 177 17.23 10.78 5.91
C GLY A 177 15.86 10.87 5.25
N ASN A 178 15.66 11.88 4.40
CA ASN A 178 14.37 12.14 3.74
C ASN A 178 14.21 11.40 2.40
N LYS A 179 14.77 10.19 2.27
CA LYS A 179 14.79 9.41 1.03
C LYS A 179 14.53 7.93 1.29
N LEU A 180 13.91 7.28 0.30
CA LEU A 180 13.86 5.83 0.20
C LEU A 180 15.01 5.33 -0.67
N VAL A 181 15.74 4.32 -0.19
CA VAL A 181 16.89 3.72 -0.85
C VAL A 181 16.79 2.20 -0.87
N VAL A 182 17.56 1.56 -1.76
CA VAL A 182 17.70 0.11 -1.83
C VAL A 182 19.18 -0.22 -1.65
N GLU A 183 19.56 -0.67 -0.45
CA GLU A 183 20.88 -1.25 -0.16
C GLU A 183 20.74 -2.77 -0.05
N GLU A 184 21.53 -3.49 -0.83
CA GLU A 184 21.48 -4.94 -0.86
C GLU A 184 21.83 -5.56 0.51
N GLY A 185 21.08 -6.59 0.87
CA GLY A 185 21.40 -7.45 2.01
C GLY A 185 21.00 -6.93 3.39
N VAL A 186 20.50 -5.69 3.55
CA VAL A 186 20.14 -5.17 4.89
C VAL A 186 18.95 -5.91 5.50
N TRP A 187 17.87 -6.03 4.74
CA TRP A 187 16.71 -6.84 5.14
C TRP A 187 17.09 -8.31 5.32
N ASN A 188 17.91 -8.86 4.42
CA ASN A 188 18.37 -10.25 4.51
C ASN A 188 19.15 -10.52 5.81
N ARG A 189 19.96 -9.56 6.29
CA ARG A 189 20.66 -9.68 7.58
C ARG A 189 19.69 -9.77 8.76
N MET A 190 18.60 -8.98 8.75
CA MET A 190 17.56 -9.07 9.77
C MET A 190 16.87 -10.43 9.73
N ILE A 191 16.50 -10.91 8.53
CA ILE A 191 15.90 -12.23 8.34
C ILE A 191 16.84 -13.35 8.79
N GLU A 192 18.14 -13.28 8.51
CA GLU A 192 19.13 -14.22 9.01
C GLU A 192 19.24 -14.24 10.54
N ARG A 193 19.14 -13.07 11.20
CA ARG A 193 19.05 -13.01 12.67
C ARG A 193 17.80 -13.73 13.17
N GLY A 194 16.67 -13.58 12.48
CA GLY A 194 15.44 -14.34 12.75
C GLY A 194 15.63 -15.84 12.61
N ARG A 195 16.23 -16.30 11.49
CA ARG A 195 16.54 -17.73 11.27
C ARG A 195 17.43 -18.31 12.36
N LYS A 196 18.45 -17.57 12.81
CA LYS A 196 19.32 -17.97 13.93
C LYS A 196 18.56 -18.12 15.26
N ALA A 197 17.45 -17.42 15.43
CA ALA A 197 16.54 -17.54 16.57
C ALA A 197 15.42 -18.59 16.34
N ASN A 198 15.53 -19.43 15.31
CA ASN A 198 14.52 -20.40 14.90
C ASN A 198 13.15 -19.75 14.59
N ALA A 199 13.14 -18.52 14.08
CA ALA A 199 11.89 -17.83 13.78
C ALA A 199 11.16 -18.46 12.57
N ARG A 200 9.84 -18.54 12.65
CA ARG A 200 8.97 -18.79 11.50
C ARG A 200 8.88 -17.52 10.66
N ILE A 201 9.35 -17.57 9.43
CA ILE A 201 9.29 -16.46 8.48
C ILE A 201 8.20 -16.77 7.45
N LYS A 202 7.26 -15.85 7.27
CA LYS A 202 6.27 -15.90 6.20
C LYS A 202 6.27 -14.58 5.43
N ASN A 203 6.22 -14.70 4.12
CA ASN A 203 6.01 -13.58 3.24
C ASN A 203 4.59 -13.62 2.67
N MET A 204 3.88 -12.50 2.80
CA MET A 204 2.58 -12.29 2.19
C MET A 204 2.79 -11.93 0.71
N SER A 205 2.32 -12.81 -0.17
CA SER A 205 2.41 -12.59 -1.62
C SER A 205 1.57 -11.41 -2.04
N VAL A 206 2.20 -10.45 -2.72
CA VAL A 206 1.50 -9.31 -3.33
C VAL A 206 0.48 -9.76 -4.37
N ASP A 207 0.71 -10.91 -5.02
CA ASP A 207 -0.19 -11.48 -6.05
C ASP A 207 -1.43 -12.13 -5.46
N VAL A 208 -1.50 -12.24 -4.12
CA VAL A 208 -2.70 -12.65 -3.39
C VAL A 208 -3.35 -11.42 -2.78
N THR A 209 -2.57 -10.64 -2.04
CA THR A 209 -3.09 -9.57 -1.18
C THR A 209 -3.64 -8.36 -1.96
N ARG A 210 -3.17 -8.10 -3.18
CA ARG A 210 -3.72 -7.02 -4.06
C ARG A 210 -5.14 -7.30 -4.56
N HIS A 211 -5.60 -8.55 -4.45
CA HIS A 211 -6.97 -8.96 -4.78
C HIS A 211 -7.92 -8.90 -3.58
N VAL A 212 -7.42 -8.45 -2.43
CA VAL A 212 -8.18 -8.33 -1.19
C VAL A 212 -8.34 -6.84 -0.90
N LEU A 213 -9.42 -6.28 -1.45
CA LEU A 213 -9.72 -4.86 -1.36
C LEU A 213 -10.62 -4.57 -0.16
N PHE A 214 -10.45 -3.40 0.45
CA PHE A 214 -11.39 -2.93 1.45
C PHE A 214 -12.75 -2.61 0.81
N PRO A 215 -13.86 -2.99 1.47
CA PRO A 215 -15.18 -2.57 1.06
C PRO A 215 -15.39 -1.07 1.33
N ASN A 216 -16.20 -0.43 0.51
CA ASN A 216 -16.55 0.98 0.69
C ASN A 216 -17.41 1.20 1.95
N PRO A 217 -16.93 1.92 2.99
CA PRO A 217 -17.67 2.11 4.23
C PRO A 217 -18.99 2.88 4.09
N LEU A 218 -19.18 3.60 2.97
CA LEU A 218 -20.43 4.28 2.64
C LEU A 218 -21.51 3.33 2.08
N LYS A 219 -21.14 2.12 1.66
CA LYS A 219 -22.05 1.14 1.05
C LYS A 219 -22.21 -0.13 1.88
N THR A 220 -21.26 -0.43 2.75
CA THR A 220 -21.26 -1.66 3.54
C THR A 220 -21.30 -1.39 5.05
N GLN A 221 -21.53 -2.46 5.82
CA GLN A 221 -21.37 -2.42 7.27
C GLN A 221 -19.88 -2.54 7.62
N CYS A 222 -19.24 -1.40 7.84
CA CYS A 222 -17.90 -1.28 8.40
C CYS A 222 -17.96 -0.67 9.82
N PRO A 223 -16.88 -0.81 10.62
CA PRO A 223 -16.72 -0.07 11.87
C PRO A 223 -17.01 1.41 11.71
N GLU A 224 -17.69 2.00 12.70
CA GLU A 224 -18.12 3.40 12.65
C GLU A 224 -16.96 4.37 12.44
N PHE A 225 -15.79 4.09 13.04
CA PHE A 225 -14.62 4.94 12.89
C PHE A 225 -14.14 5.04 11.43
N MET A 226 -14.34 4.03 10.58
CA MET A 226 -13.97 4.09 9.15
C MET A 226 -14.82 5.10 8.36
N ARG A 227 -15.90 5.63 8.95
CA ARG A 227 -16.77 6.63 8.34
C ARG A 227 -16.45 8.06 8.76
N THR A 228 -15.37 8.29 9.52
CA THR A 228 -14.94 9.67 9.80
C THR A 228 -14.51 10.35 8.50
N PRO A 229 -14.77 11.65 8.34
CA PRO A 229 -14.40 12.39 7.12
C PRO A 229 -12.91 12.24 6.76
N GLU A 230 -12.04 12.27 7.76
CA GLU A 230 -10.59 12.20 7.58
C GLU A 230 -10.14 10.83 7.06
N LEU A 231 -10.68 9.73 7.61
CA LEU A 231 -10.35 8.37 7.15
C LEU A 231 -10.96 8.07 5.79
N LEU A 232 -12.20 8.46 5.56
CA LEU A 232 -12.82 8.33 4.23
C LEU A 232 -11.99 9.06 3.18
N ASN A 233 -11.55 10.28 3.47
CA ASN A 233 -10.71 11.05 2.58
C ASN A 233 -9.34 10.36 2.34
N ALA A 234 -8.71 9.82 3.38
CA ALA A 234 -7.47 9.05 3.24
C ALA A 234 -7.67 7.80 2.35
N MET A 235 -8.77 7.08 2.54
CA MET A 235 -9.14 5.90 1.77
C MET A 235 -9.39 6.22 0.30
N PHE A 236 -10.19 7.25 -0.01
CA PHE A 236 -10.48 7.67 -1.39
C PHE A 236 -9.23 8.19 -2.12
N LYS A 237 -8.36 8.93 -1.43
CA LYS A 237 -7.07 9.36 -2.00
C LYS A 237 -6.12 8.20 -2.26
N THR A 238 -6.14 7.18 -1.40
CA THR A 238 -5.35 5.95 -1.62
C THR A 238 -5.90 5.16 -2.80
N ALA A 239 -7.22 5.01 -2.93
CA ALA A 239 -7.84 4.44 -4.13
C ALA A 239 -7.43 5.20 -5.42
N ALA A 240 -7.37 6.54 -5.35
CA ALA A 240 -6.90 7.36 -6.46
C ALA A 240 -5.45 7.03 -6.89
N MET A 241 -4.57 6.67 -5.95
CA MET A 241 -3.19 6.24 -6.24
C MET A 241 -3.10 4.94 -7.04
N PHE A 242 -4.07 4.05 -6.87
CA PHE A 242 -4.12 2.76 -7.57
C PHE A 242 -4.79 2.85 -8.94
N ILE A 243 -5.66 3.85 -9.20
CA ILE A 243 -6.29 4.02 -10.52
C ILE A 243 -5.52 4.97 -11.44
N ILE A 244 -4.70 5.88 -10.88
CA ILE A 244 -3.93 6.85 -11.67
C ILE A 244 -2.55 6.26 -12.01
N SER A 245 -2.07 6.53 -13.22
CA SER A 245 -0.75 6.07 -13.66
C SER A 245 0.42 6.74 -12.91
N ARG A 246 1.62 6.18 -13.07
CA ARG A 246 2.87 6.65 -12.48
C ARG A 246 3.91 6.97 -13.57
N PRO A 247 4.42 8.22 -13.63
CA PRO A 247 5.60 8.58 -14.40
C PRO A 247 6.88 8.56 -13.54
N PRO A 248 8.07 8.70 -14.16
CA PRO A 248 8.33 8.53 -15.59
C PRO A 248 8.25 7.05 -15.97
N ILE A 249 7.99 6.77 -17.24
CA ILE A 249 7.65 5.42 -17.75
C ILE A 249 8.67 4.33 -17.36
N GLU A 250 9.97 4.65 -17.32
CA GLU A 250 11.05 3.73 -16.97
C GLU A 250 11.00 3.22 -15.52
N TYR A 251 10.53 4.09 -14.61
CA TYR A 251 10.43 3.78 -13.18
C TYR A 251 8.99 3.44 -12.77
N GLY A 252 8.02 3.89 -13.57
CA GLY A 252 6.59 3.71 -13.34
C GLY A 252 6.10 2.29 -13.57
N TYR A 253 6.79 1.49 -14.40
CA TYR A 253 6.37 0.13 -14.80
C TYR A 253 5.83 -0.71 -13.63
N ARG A 254 6.59 -0.81 -12.54
CA ARG A 254 6.23 -1.67 -11.42
C ARG A 254 5.00 -1.20 -10.66
N ALA A 255 4.90 0.11 -10.42
CA ALA A 255 3.74 0.67 -9.75
C ALA A 255 2.50 0.59 -10.66
N ASN A 256 2.69 0.82 -11.95
CA ASN A 256 1.64 0.71 -12.97
C ASN A 256 1.14 -0.74 -13.14
N ASP A 257 2.01 -1.74 -13.00
CA ASP A 257 1.64 -3.16 -13.03
C ASP A 257 0.67 -3.50 -11.88
N GLY A 258 1.00 -3.11 -10.64
CA GLY A 258 0.09 -3.24 -9.50
C GLY A 258 -1.19 -2.40 -9.64
N ASN A 259 -1.07 -1.17 -10.14
CA ASN A 259 -2.22 -0.29 -10.40
C ASN A 259 -3.16 -0.85 -11.47
N SER A 260 -2.65 -1.55 -12.48
CA SER A 260 -3.48 -2.21 -13.49
C SER A 260 -4.32 -3.33 -12.88
N GLU A 261 -3.73 -4.14 -12.02
CA GLU A 261 -4.42 -5.24 -11.35
C GLU A 261 -5.44 -4.77 -10.33
N VAL A 262 -5.14 -3.73 -9.55
CA VAL A 262 -6.12 -3.12 -8.65
C VAL A 262 -7.18 -2.37 -9.44
N GLY A 263 -6.76 -1.59 -10.43
CA GLY A 263 -7.63 -0.75 -11.26
C GLY A 263 -8.72 -1.54 -11.97
N ILE A 264 -8.37 -2.67 -12.60
CA ILE A 264 -9.36 -3.49 -13.32
C ILE A 264 -10.42 -4.12 -12.41
N GLN A 265 -10.06 -4.41 -11.15
CA GLN A 265 -10.99 -4.88 -10.12
C GLN A 265 -11.95 -3.76 -9.68
N LEU A 266 -11.44 -2.53 -9.58
CA LEU A 266 -12.23 -1.35 -9.23
C LEU A 266 -13.11 -0.85 -10.39
N TYR A 267 -12.66 -1.03 -11.64
CA TYR A 267 -13.33 -0.51 -12.83
C TYR A 267 -13.06 -1.40 -14.05
N SER A 268 -14.12 -2.02 -14.57
CA SER A 268 -14.06 -2.91 -15.74
C SER A 268 -14.94 -2.45 -16.91
N LEU A 269 -15.60 -1.30 -16.81
CA LEU A 269 -16.63 -0.85 -17.76
C LEU A 269 -16.05 0.11 -18.81
N PHE A 270 -15.44 -0.43 -19.87
CA PHE A 270 -14.86 0.38 -20.94
C PHE A 270 -15.80 0.52 -22.14
N ASP A 271 -16.67 1.54 -22.13
CA ASP A 271 -17.58 1.82 -23.24
C ASP A 271 -16.88 2.58 -24.38
N LYS A 272 -16.57 1.85 -25.45
CA LYS A 272 -15.89 2.34 -26.66
C LYS A 272 -16.62 3.49 -27.37
N THR A 273 -17.92 3.65 -27.14
CA THR A 273 -18.74 4.68 -27.78
C THR A 273 -18.61 6.04 -27.10
N THR A 274 -18.02 6.09 -25.90
CA THR A 274 -17.89 7.32 -25.13
C THR A 274 -16.72 8.17 -25.59
N VAL A 275 -16.87 9.49 -25.49
CA VAL A 275 -15.78 10.46 -25.70
C VAL A 275 -14.64 10.18 -24.72
N ASP A 276 -14.97 9.78 -23.49
CA ASP A 276 -13.97 9.49 -22.46
C ASP A 276 -13.05 8.32 -22.82
N TYR A 277 -13.58 7.24 -23.40
CA TYR A 277 -12.77 6.14 -23.91
C TYR A 277 -11.81 6.59 -25.01
N GLN A 278 -12.30 7.39 -25.97
CA GLN A 278 -11.47 7.90 -27.07
C GLN A 278 -10.36 8.83 -26.55
N MET A 279 -10.67 9.68 -25.57
CA MET A 279 -9.68 10.54 -24.91
C MET A 279 -8.64 9.72 -24.14
N GLY A 280 -9.05 8.60 -23.52
CA GLY A 280 -8.14 7.65 -22.90
C GLY A 280 -7.15 7.05 -23.90
N LEU A 281 -7.63 6.62 -25.07
CA LEU A 281 -6.77 6.08 -26.14
C LEU A 281 -5.75 7.11 -26.65
N ILE A 282 -6.17 8.37 -26.83
CA ILE A 282 -5.25 9.45 -27.23
C ILE A 282 -4.15 9.60 -26.18
N LYS A 283 -4.52 9.65 -24.90
CA LYS A 283 -3.53 9.82 -23.82
C LYS A 283 -2.61 8.61 -23.67
N LEU A 284 -3.13 7.40 -23.89
CA LEU A 284 -2.33 6.19 -23.95
C LEU A 284 -1.36 6.22 -25.13
N GLN A 285 -1.78 6.69 -26.31
CA GLN A 285 -0.88 6.82 -27.45
C GLN A 285 0.28 7.76 -27.15
N GLU A 286 0.04 8.90 -26.51
CA GLU A 286 1.11 9.81 -26.05
C GLU A 286 2.12 9.08 -25.15
N TYR A 287 1.64 8.24 -24.22
CA TYR A 287 2.49 7.48 -23.30
C TYR A 287 3.30 6.39 -24.03
N VAL A 288 2.68 5.68 -24.97
CA VAL A 288 3.31 4.69 -25.85
C VAL A 288 4.40 5.34 -26.70
N ASP A 289 4.12 6.48 -27.32
CA ASP A 289 5.06 7.21 -28.17
C ASP A 289 6.30 7.64 -27.38
N ILE A 290 6.13 8.12 -26.14
CA ILE A 290 7.25 8.42 -25.23
C ILE A 290 8.08 7.16 -24.94
N GLY A 291 7.43 6.04 -24.66
CA GLY A 291 8.12 4.77 -24.41
C GLY A 291 8.93 4.29 -25.61
N LEU A 292 8.35 4.37 -26.81
CA LEU A 292 9.01 4.01 -28.07
C LEU A 292 10.19 4.94 -28.38
N GLN A 293 10.04 6.26 -28.19
CA GLN A 293 11.12 7.23 -28.37
C GLN A 293 12.31 6.96 -27.44
N LYS A 294 12.04 6.42 -26.25
CA LYS A 294 13.05 6.04 -25.26
C LYS A 294 13.61 4.62 -25.47
N GLY A 295 13.11 3.88 -26.46
CA GLY A 295 13.53 2.51 -26.75
C GLY A 295 13.12 1.50 -25.68
N LEU A 296 12.01 1.73 -24.98
CA LEU A 296 11.52 0.85 -23.91
C LEU A 296 10.72 -0.33 -24.47
N GLU A 297 10.78 -1.46 -23.77
CA GLU A 297 10.00 -2.65 -24.09
C GLU A 297 8.49 -2.45 -23.86
N PRO A 298 7.62 -3.22 -24.54
CA PRO A 298 6.17 -3.06 -24.42
C PRO A 298 5.60 -3.06 -23.02
N LYS A 299 6.14 -3.90 -22.14
CA LYS A 299 5.70 -4.01 -20.74
C LYS A 299 5.65 -2.67 -20.00
N TYR A 300 6.52 -1.71 -20.35
CA TYR A 300 6.61 -0.43 -19.67
C TYR A 300 5.37 0.45 -19.92
N TYR A 301 4.88 0.55 -21.15
CA TYR A 301 3.65 1.30 -21.45
C TYR A 301 2.39 0.46 -21.32
N GLU A 302 2.44 -0.86 -21.54
CA GLU A 302 1.29 -1.77 -21.30
C GLU A 302 0.84 -1.70 -19.84
N SER A 303 1.78 -1.65 -18.89
CA SER A 303 1.45 -1.54 -17.46
C SER A 303 0.65 -0.28 -17.10
N ALA A 304 0.78 0.82 -17.86
CA ALA A 304 0.08 2.06 -17.60
C ALA A 304 -1.29 2.16 -18.32
N ALA A 305 -1.58 1.22 -19.23
CA ALA A 305 -2.73 1.31 -20.11
C ALA A 305 -4.06 1.33 -19.35
N ILE A 306 -4.26 0.39 -18.41
CA ILE A 306 -5.49 0.32 -17.61
C ILE A 306 -5.65 1.57 -16.74
N PRO A 307 -4.66 2.02 -15.93
CA PRO A 307 -4.77 3.25 -15.14
C PRO A 307 -5.09 4.51 -15.97
N LEU A 308 -4.45 4.67 -17.14
CA LEU A 308 -4.73 5.78 -18.04
C LEU A 308 -6.17 5.74 -18.56
N MET A 309 -6.63 4.57 -19.00
CA MET A 309 -7.99 4.39 -19.51
C MET A 309 -9.03 4.60 -18.42
N ILE A 310 -8.87 4.00 -17.23
CA ILE A 310 -9.78 4.16 -16.09
C ILE A 310 -9.92 5.64 -15.71
N THR A 311 -8.79 6.34 -15.56
CA THR A 311 -8.81 7.77 -15.20
C THR A 311 -9.68 8.58 -16.16
N HIS A 312 -9.54 8.32 -17.47
CA HIS A 312 -10.33 9.00 -18.49
C HIS A 312 -11.79 8.58 -18.48
N CYS A 313 -12.09 7.28 -18.36
CA CYS A 313 -13.45 6.74 -18.30
C CYS A 313 -14.22 7.14 -17.02
N MET A 314 -13.52 7.56 -15.96
CA MET A 314 -14.10 8.24 -14.79
C MET A 314 -14.31 9.76 -14.99
N GLY A 315 -14.08 10.27 -16.20
CA GLY A 315 -14.21 11.69 -16.55
C GLY A 315 -12.98 12.54 -16.20
N GLY A 316 -11.85 11.91 -15.86
CA GLY A 316 -10.59 12.59 -15.57
C GLY A 316 -9.89 13.12 -16.82
N ARG A 317 -9.15 14.22 -16.66
CA ARG A 317 -8.24 14.78 -17.66
C ARG A 317 -6.91 15.14 -17.01
N TYR A 318 -5.85 14.58 -17.55
CA TYR A 318 -4.48 14.94 -17.18
C TYR A 318 -4.15 16.37 -17.63
N LYS A 319 -3.31 17.05 -16.86
CA LYS A 319 -2.69 18.30 -17.31
C LYS A 319 -1.78 18.03 -18.52
N GLU A 320 -1.60 19.04 -19.35
CA GLU A 320 -0.71 18.97 -20.51
C GLU A 320 0.70 18.55 -20.07
N GLY A 321 1.29 17.58 -20.78
CA GLY A 321 2.62 17.03 -20.47
C GLY A 321 2.72 16.16 -19.20
N VAL A 322 1.61 15.90 -18.49
CA VAL A 322 1.60 15.09 -17.26
C VAL A 322 0.90 13.75 -17.51
N PHE A 323 1.42 12.69 -16.87
CA PHE A 323 0.96 11.30 -17.03
C PHE A 323 0.84 10.59 -15.68
N GLY A 324 0.39 11.29 -14.64
CA GLY A 324 0.14 10.72 -13.33
C GLY A 324 1.05 11.23 -12.22
N PHE A 325 1.11 10.49 -11.12
CA PHE A 325 1.75 10.93 -9.88
C PHE A 325 3.26 10.78 -9.92
N SER A 326 3.94 11.88 -10.21
CA SER A 326 5.39 11.97 -10.09
C SER A 326 5.83 11.55 -8.68
N PRO A 327 6.76 10.59 -8.55
CA PRO A 327 7.34 10.21 -7.26
C PRO A 327 8.04 11.36 -6.53
N ALA A 328 8.36 12.46 -7.23
CA ALA A 328 8.94 13.66 -6.65
C ALA A 328 7.89 14.66 -6.12
N ASP A 329 6.62 14.47 -6.44
CA ASP A 329 5.53 15.34 -6.00
C ASP A 329 4.89 14.80 -4.72
N LYS A 330 5.30 15.38 -3.59
CA LYS A 330 4.83 14.99 -2.25
C LYS A 330 3.32 15.21 -2.07
N ASP A 331 2.73 16.14 -2.82
CA ASP A 331 1.32 16.51 -2.70
C ASP A 331 0.44 15.84 -3.77
N ALA A 332 1.04 15.04 -4.65
CA ALA A 332 0.34 14.39 -5.76
C ALA A 332 -0.82 13.53 -5.26
N LYS A 333 -0.60 12.74 -4.21
CA LYS A 333 -1.63 11.95 -3.55
C LYS A 333 -2.73 12.84 -2.96
N GLU A 334 -2.34 13.96 -2.36
CA GLU A 334 -3.29 14.81 -1.65
C GLU A 334 -4.22 15.57 -2.60
N ASN A 335 -3.72 16.00 -3.75
CA ASN A 335 -4.42 16.94 -4.63
C ASN A 335 -4.79 16.35 -6.00
N MET A 336 -4.41 15.09 -6.27
CA MET A 336 -4.32 14.53 -7.62
C MET A 336 -3.69 15.52 -8.61
N SER A 337 -2.54 16.10 -8.25
CA SER A 337 -1.94 17.26 -8.94
C SER A 337 -1.72 17.05 -10.44
N CYS A 338 -1.65 15.80 -10.90
CA CYS A 338 -1.52 15.41 -12.29
C CYS A 338 -2.78 15.67 -13.15
N LEU A 339 -3.94 15.84 -12.52
CA LEU A 339 -5.22 16.12 -13.17
C LEU A 339 -5.57 17.61 -13.07
N THR A 340 -6.46 18.08 -13.94
CA THR A 340 -7.09 19.40 -13.74
C THR A 340 -7.94 19.39 -12.47
N GLN A 341 -8.12 20.54 -11.81
CA GLN A 341 -8.89 20.61 -10.56
C GLN A 341 -10.33 20.07 -10.72
N GLU A 342 -11.00 20.42 -11.82
CA GLU A 342 -12.32 19.90 -12.17
C GLU A 342 -12.30 18.36 -12.31
N SER A 343 -11.26 17.83 -12.96
CA SER A 343 -11.09 16.39 -13.16
C SER A 343 -10.83 15.65 -11.85
N SER A 344 -10.00 16.21 -10.97
CA SER A 344 -9.74 15.65 -9.64
C SER A 344 -11.04 15.45 -8.85
N ILE A 345 -11.96 16.42 -8.93
CA ILE A 345 -13.27 16.35 -8.27
C ILE A 345 -14.14 15.25 -8.89
N LYS A 346 -14.20 15.18 -10.24
CA LYS A 346 -14.97 14.14 -10.95
C LYS A 346 -14.49 12.73 -10.60
N VAL A 347 -13.17 12.50 -10.66
CA VAL A 347 -12.55 11.22 -10.34
C VAL A 347 -12.81 10.83 -8.88
N LEU A 348 -12.60 11.73 -7.91
CA LEU A 348 -12.91 11.42 -6.50
C LEU A 348 -14.39 11.12 -6.28
N ASN A 349 -15.29 11.86 -6.92
CA ASN A 349 -16.71 11.60 -6.79
C ASN A 349 -17.07 10.23 -7.39
N TYR A 350 -16.43 9.83 -8.49
CA TYR A 350 -16.59 8.48 -9.02
C TYR A 350 -16.07 7.43 -8.03
N ILE A 351 -14.84 7.60 -7.48
CA ILE A 351 -14.25 6.68 -6.49
C ILE A 351 -15.20 6.43 -5.31
N LYS A 352 -15.87 7.48 -4.80
CA LYS A 352 -16.85 7.35 -3.70
C LYS A 352 -18.02 6.42 -4.01
N THR A 353 -18.29 6.18 -5.29
CA THR A 353 -19.34 5.28 -5.79
C THR A 353 -18.86 3.87 -6.08
N LEU A 354 -17.59 3.53 -5.86
CA LEU A 354 -17.09 2.16 -6.03
C LEU A 354 -17.54 1.26 -4.87
N ASP A 355 -17.61 -0.06 -5.09
CA ASP A 355 -17.97 -1.03 -4.04
C ASP A 355 -16.78 -1.41 -3.16
N GLU A 356 -15.60 -1.45 -3.77
CA GLU A 356 -14.31 -1.67 -3.14
C GLU A 356 -13.38 -0.48 -3.46
N LEU A 357 -12.27 -0.32 -2.75
CA LEU A 357 -11.47 0.92 -2.85
C LEU A 357 -9.96 0.72 -2.96
N THR A 358 -9.33 0.02 -2.03
CA THR A 358 -7.87 -0.09 -1.98
C THR A 358 -7.47 -1.43 -1.33
N PRO A 359 -6.32 -2.01 -1.67
CA PRO A 359 -5.84 -3.24 -1.06
C PRO A 359 -5.67 -3.15 0.47
N ALA A 360 -5.69 -4.30 1.13
CA ALA A 360 -5.57 -4.43 2.59
C ALA A 360 -4.30 -5.21 2.99
N TYR A 361 -3.14 -4.82 2.46
CA TYR A 361 -1.89 -5.57 2.66
C TYR A 361 -1.53 -5.70 4.14
N ASP A 362 -1.52 -4.58 4.84
CA ASP A 362 -0.98 -4.49 6.18
C ASP A 362 -1.84 -5.14 7.27
N PRO A 363 -3.18 -4.98 7.29
CA PRO A 363 -4.03 -5.72 8.23
C PRO A 363 -3.95 -7.23 8.02
N LEU A 364 -3.81 -7.69 6.78
CA LEU A 364 -3.64 -9.12 6.49
C LEU A 364 -2.30 -9.65 7.02
N ALA A 365 -1.23 -8.90 6.84
CA ALA A 365 0.08 -9.23 7.41
C ALA A 365 0.04 -9.26 8.94
N TYR A 366 -0.68 -8.32 9.55
CA TYR A 366 -0.85 -8.29 10.99
C TYR A 366 -1.65 -9.48 11.51
N LEU A 367 -2.77 -9.82 10.88
CA LEU A 367 -3.56 -11.02 11.19
C LEU A 367 -2.72 -12.29 11.14
N GLU A 368 -1.92 -12.45 10.08
CA GLU A 368 -1.07 -13.62 9.86
C GLU A 368 -0.02 -13.82 10.98
N ALA A 369 0.38 -12.76 11.68
CA ALA A 369 1.31 -12.89 12.81
C ALA A 369 0.71 -13.61 14.02
N PHE A 370 -0.62 -13.75 14.07
CA PHE A 370 -1.38 -14.37 15.17
C PHE A 370 -2.09 -15.67 14.78
N ILE A 371 -2.04 -16.05 13.50
CA ILE A 371 -2.45 -17.37 12.99
C ILE A 371 -1.23 -18.29 12.97
#